data_AF-A0A8E8EUQ5-F1
#
_entry.id   AF-A0A8E8EUQ5-F1
#
_cell.length_a   1.000
_cell.length_b   1.000
_cell.length_c   1.000
_cell.angle_alpha   90.00
_cell.angle_beta   90.00
_cell.angle_gamma   90.00
#
_symmetry.space_group_name_H-M   'P 1'
#
loop_
_entity.id
_entity.type
_entity.pdbx_description
1 polymer ?
#
loop_
_entity_poly.entity_id
_entity_poly.type
_entity_poly.pdbx_seq_one_letter_code
_entity_poly.pdbx_strand_id
1 'polypeptide(L)'
;MDRESKNELWDQWVSETILTDITSPVTPDPVPMVDESGSQLEMTDEYDSYRLGRGNGDYLYLLYVLDEPVSGSSDIIPVYIGETSQVSSRLLDHFRKLRNSLPTSEWKDDGSWGSYGKYDHIATVFEKANSPLYVWVVDVNEIETGPYGYSTYRQELEAKTVGLVHSHPQFNRVFANRDFVPNRVAHEMGKVGPDWVDLENDSPNEEAVVAADNAGDGVSGTSKADLWHEWVEQTIHKEIHDPEGEDPIPLFETDDDLVVELTEVGSSTVLKRSEAIDTRIRQEGKRCVHRTGVKDGPNGLLYVMYQLESDPPSPEQIIPRYIGKAEAYGKKNELSANFEEIAKDRSGTRSFARWGDGSYWHVGELSDTVFGVDSKKLSWASELFEQGTHQLKEQTYLWIRAWDPEKYTGPYGYPAYLAEVEALLIGLAYQTNPHQLLNHHEVPNGAPANQKQFEFDPSST
;
A
#
# COMPACT_ATOMS: atom_id res chain seq x y z
N MET A 1 0.66 20.15 -23.69
CA MET A 1 1.02 18.76 -23.99
C MET A 1 0.05 17.96 -23.19
N ASP A 2 -0.83 17.20 -23.85
CA ASP A 2 -1.74 16.31 -23.13
C ASP A 2 -0.85 15.26 -22.42
N ARG A 3 -1.07 15.07 -21.11
CA ARG A 3 -0.26 14.17 -20.30
C ARG A 3 -0.74 12.74 -20.53
N GLU A 4 0.20 11.80 -20.59
CA GLU A 4 -0.07 10.38 -20.78
C GLU A 4 -1.02 9.83 -19.71
N SER A 5 -1.92 8.95 -20.10
CA SER A 5 -2.76 8.14 -19.22
C SER A 5 -1.94 7.11 -18.45
N LYS A 6 -2.48 6.54 -17.36
CA LYS A 6 -1.82 5.44 -16.63
C LYS A 6 -1.52 4.22 -17.53
N ASN A 7 -2.35 3.98 -18.55
CA ASN A 7 -2.10 2.90 -19.50
C ASN A 7 -0.89 3.20 -20.40
N GLU A 8 -0.78 4.44 -20.90
CA GLU A 8 0.38 4.87 -21.68
C GLU A 8 1.67 4.86 -20.84
N LEU A 9 1.60 5.24 -19.55
CA LEU A 9 2.74 5.11 -18.63
C LEU A 9 3.17 3.66 -18.41
N TRP A 10 2.21 2.73 -18.30
CA TRP A 10 2.51 1.30 -18.22
C TRP A 10 3.20 0.82 -19.51
N ASP A 11 2.63 1.14 -20.67
CA ASP A 11 3.16 0.73 -21.97
C ASP A 11 4.57 1.27 -22.22
N GLN A 12 4.81 2.54 -21.88
CA GLN A 12 6.13 3.15 -21.94
C GLN A 12 7.10 2.41 -21.01
N TRP A 13 6.72 2.22 -19.75
CA TRP A 13 7.55 1.53 -18.75
C TRP A 13 7.95 0.13 -19.22
N VAL A 14 6.99 -0.66 -19.70
CA VAL A 14 7.23 -2.01 -20.23
C VAL A 14 8.16 -1.96 -21.44
N SER A 15 7.95 -1.02 -22.35
CA SER A 15 8.76 -0.85 -23.56
C SER A 15 10.22 -0.54 -23.25
N GLU A 16 10.44 0.39 -22.31
CA GLU A 16 11.78 0.86 -21.91
C GLU A 16 12.53 -0.13 -21.00
N THR A 17 11.82 -1.09 -20.39
CA THR A 17 12.41 -2.06 -19.46
C THR A 17 12.27 -3.49 -19.97
N ILE A 18 11.14 -4.15 -19.68
CA ILE A 18 10.91 -5.58 -19.89
C ILE A 18 11.06 -5.95 -21.37
N LEU A 19 10.44 -5.20 -22.28
CA LEU A 19 10.50 -5.50 -23.71
C LEU A 19 11.92 -5.31 -24.28
N THR A 20 12.66 -4.33 -23.75
CA THR A 20 14.08 -4.14 -24.10
C THR A 20 14.90 -5.36 -23.69
N ASP A 21 14.65 -5.93 -22.51
CA ASP A 21 15.33 -7.15 -22.07
C ASP A 21 14.87 -8.41 -22.83
N ILE A 22 13.59 -8.54 -23.15
CA ILE A 22 13.08 -9.70 -23.93
C ILE A 22 13.64 -9.72 -25.36
N THR A 23 13.81 -8.56 -25.97
CA THR A 23 14.24 -8.45 -27.38
C THR A 23 15.76 -8.38 -27.55
N SER A 24 16.48 -8.21 -26.45
CA SER A 24 17.93 -8.05 -26.45
C SER A 24 18.65 -9.41 -26.46
N PRO A 25 19.68 -9.60 -27.30
CA PRO A 25 20.43 -10.86 -27.33
C PRO A 25 21.46 -11.00 -26.19
N VAL A 26 21.61 -9.98 -25.33
CA VAL A 26 22.61 -9.95 -24.26
C VAL A 26 22.02 -10.25 -22.89
N THR A 27 20.70 -10.27 -22.79
CA THR A 27 19.91 -10.63 -21.62
C THR A 27 19.42 -12.08 -21.78
N PRO A 28 19.19 -12.79 -20.67
CA PRO A 28 18.67 -14.16 -20.71
C PRO A 28 17.14 -14.22 -20.85
N ASP A 29 16.46 -13.07 -20.87
CA ASP A 29 15.01 -12.95 -20.92
C ASP A 29 14.46 -13.26 -22.34
N PRO A 30 13.27 -13.85 -22.46
CA PRO A 30 12.37 -14.26 -21.38
C PRO A 30 12.80 -15.58 -20.70
N VAL A 31 12.73 -15.66 -19.36
CA VAL A 31 13.18 -16.84 -18.59
C VAL A 31 11.99 -17.71 -18.14
N PRO A 32 11.75 -18.89 -18.74
CA PRO A 32 10.62 -19.75 -18.39
C PRO A 32 10.84 -20.39 -17.02
N MET A 33 9.82 -20.42 -16.17
CA MET A 33 9.94 -20.83 -14.77
C MET A 33 9.80 -22.34 -14.53
N VAL A 34 8.98 -23.03 -15.34
CA VAL A 34 8.53 -24.40 -15.09
C VAL A 34 8.90 -25.33 -16.25
N ASP A 35 9.43 -26.51 -15.93
CA ASP A 35 9.61 -27.63 -16.86
C ASP A 35 8.51 -28.68 -16.60
N GLU A 36 7.71 -28.96 -17.63
CA GLU A 36 6.60 -29.92 -17.62
C GLU A 36 6.91 -31.21 -18.41
N SER A 37 8.15 -31.38 -18.90
CA SER A 37 8.53 -32.55 -19.70
C SER A 37 8.57 -33.86 -18.91
N GLY A 38 8.65 -33.77 -17.57
CA GLY A 38 8.70 -34.89 -16.64
C GLY A 38 7.34 -35.30 -16.04
N SER A 39 7.38 -36.28 -15.12
CA SER A 39 6.19 -36.70 -14.36
C SER A 39 5.85 -35.78 -13.17
N GLN A 40 6.73 -34.83 -12.86
CA GLN A 40 6.57 -33.84 -11.80
C GLN A 40 7.03 -32.49 -12.34
N LEU A 41 6.45 -31.41 -11.82
CA LEU A 41 6.89 -30.05 -12.14
C LEU A 41 8.26 -29.79 -11.51
N GLU A 42 9.20 -29.41 -12.36
CA GLU A 42 10.56 -29.00 -11.99
C GLU A 42 10.81 -27.54 -12.43
N MET A 43 11.85 -26.91 -11.90
CA MET A 43 12.30 -25.61 -12.42
C MET A 43 13.13 -25.87 -13.67
N THR A 44 13.07 -24.97 -14.65
CA THR A 44 14.01 -24.99 -15.77
C THR A 44 15.44 -24.69 -15.29
N ASP A 45 16.45 -25.18 -16.01
CA ASP A 45 17.85 -24.88 -15.72
C ASP A 45 18.14 -23.37 -15.87
N GLU A 46 17.46 -22.72 -16.82
CA GLU A 46 17.50 -21.27 -17.06
C GLU A 46 17.00 -20.50 -15.84
N TYR A 47 15.84 -20.87 -15.28
CA TYR A 47 15.28 -20.23 -14.09
C TYR A 47 16.15 -20.45 -12.86
N ASP A 48 16.67 -21.66 -12.67
CA ASP A 48 17.54 -21.98 -11.54
C ASP A 48 18.85 -21.17 -11.60
N SER A 49 19.44 -21.07 -12.80
CA SER A 49 20.62 -20.23 -13.04
C SER A 49 20.32 -18.75 -12.86
N TYR A 50 19.18 -18.26 -13.37
CA TYR A 50 18.78 -16.85 -13.28
C TYR A 50 18.58 -16.39 -11.84
N ARG A 51 17.87 -17.19 -11.02
CA ARG A 51 17.64 -16.85 -9.60
C ARG A 51 18.91 -16.94 -8.76
N LEU A 52 19.84 -17.85 -9.08
CA LEU A 52 21.09 -18.06 -8.33
C LEU A 52 22.20 -17.08 -8.76
N GLY A 53 22.16 -16.63 -10.01
CA GLY A 53 23.07 -15.62 -10.54
C GLY A 53 22.83 -14.22 -9.97
N ARG A 54 21.65 -14.00 -9.36
CA ARG A 54 21.28 -12.74 -8.70
C ARG A 54 21.48 -12.87 -7.19
N GLY A 55 22.36 -12.01 -6.65
CA GLY A 55 22.77 -12.02 -5.25
C GLY A 55 21.79 -11.28 -4.33
N ASN A 56 22.35 -10.65 -3.30
CA ASN A 56 21.62 -9.67 -2.50
C ASN A 56 21.66 -8.32 -3.21
N GLY A 57 20.55 -7.59 -3.18
CA GLY A 57 20.39 -6.30 -3.84
C GLY A 57 19.01 -5.73 -3.53
N ASP A 58 18.58 -4.71 -4.25
CA ASP A 58 17.21 -4.22 -4.20
C ASP A 58 16.56 -4.54 -5.54
N TYR A 59 15.72 -5.57 -5.58
CA TYR A 59 15.14 -6.05 -6.84
C TYR A 59 13.63 -5.85 -6.90
N LEU A 60 13.17 -5.47 -8.09
CA LEU A 60 11.79 -5.67 -8.54
C LEU A 60 11.77 -6.92 -9.42
N TYR A 61 10.71 -7.72 -9.34
CA TYR A 61 10.49 -8.83 -10.27
C TYR A 61 9.04 -8.88 -10.73
N LEU A 62 8.87 -9.40 -11.93
CA LEU A 62 7.58 -9.64 -12.58
C LEU A 62 7.49 -11.12 -12.95
N LEU A 63 6.38 -11.76 -12.59
CA LEU A 63 5.91 -13.00 -13.21
C LEU A 63 4.92 -12.61 -14.30
N TYR A 64 5.08 -13.15 -15.50
CA TYR A 64 4.26 -12.78 -16.66
C TYR A 64 4.07 -13.96 -17.62
N VAL A 65 3.07 -13.84 -18.48
CA VAL A 65 2.87 -14.70 -19.66
C VAL A 65 2.94 -13.84 -20.91
N LEU A 66 3.18 -14.47 -22.06
CA LEU A 66 3.33 -13.78 -23.34
C LEU A 66 2.17 -14.12 -24.27
N ASP A 67 1.61 -13.12 -24.94
CA ASP A 67 0.77 -13.33 -26.11
C ASP A 67 1.66 -13.43 -27.35
N GLU A 68 1.85 -14.63 -27.87
CA GLU A 68 2.77 -14.87 -28.98
C GLU A 68 2.08 -14.71 -30.35
N PRO A 69 2.75 -14.08 -31.33
CA PRO A 69 4.11 -13.52 -31.27
C PRO A 69 4.18 -12.14 -30.60
N VAL A 70 5.20 -11.93 -29.78
CA VAL A 70 5.44 -10.64 -29.11
C VAL A 70 5.80 -9.55 -30.12
N SER A 71 4.97 -8.50 -30.15
CA SER A 71 5.04 -7.37 -31.07
C SER A 71 5.08 -6.01 -30.36
N GLY A 72 4.64 -5.93 -29.10
CA GLY A 72 4.67 -4.72 -28.28
C GLY A 72 4.43 -4.97 -26.78
N SER A 73 4.29 -3.88 -26.02
CA SER A 73 4.09 -3.91 -24.56
C SER A 73 2.82 -4.65 -24.13
N SER A 74 1.74 -4.54 -24.91
CA SER A 74 0.45 -5.19 -24.67
C SER A 74 0.51 -6.72 -24.69
N ASP A 75 1.54 -7.29 -25.31
CA ASP A 75 1.74 -8.73 -25.43
C ASP A 75 2.43 -9.32 -24.19
N ILE A 76 2.88 -8.46 -23.26
CA ILE A 76 3.44 -8.86 -21.96
C ILE A 76 2.32 -8.76 -20.93
N ILE A 77 1.79 -9.90 -20.52
CA ILE A 77 0.65 -9.98 -19.61
C ILE A 77 1.16 -10.19 -18.17
N PRO A 78 1.15 -9.15 -17.31
CA PRO A 78 1.63 -9.26 -15.95
C PRO A 78 0.72 -10.16 -15.09
N VAL A 79 1.33 -11.15 -14.45
CA VAL A 79 0.64 -12.07 -13.52
C VAL A 79 0.90 -11.67 -12.08
N TYR A 80 2.13 -11.28 -11.73
CA TYR A 80 2.44 -10.84 -10.37
C TYR A 80 3.68 -9.97 -10.34
N ILE A 81 3.62 -8.84 -9.65
CA ILE A 81 4.76 -7.96 -9.38
C ILE A 81 5.12 -8.10 -7.91
N GLY A 82 6.41 -8.19 -7.61
CA GLY A 82 6.87 -8.11 -6.24
C GLY A 82 8.26 -7.55 -6.09
N GLU A 83 8.60 -7.22 -4.85
CA GLU A 83 9.94 -6.81 -4.46
C GLU A 83 10.65 -7.85 -3.59
N THR A 84 11.99 -7.82 -3.61
CA THR A 84 12.82 -8.64 -2.72
C THR A 84 14.25 -8.14 -2.61
N SER A 85 14.88 -8.35 -1.47
CA SER A 85 16.33 -8.17 -1.30
C SER A 85 17.13 -9.46 -1.49
N GLN A 86 16.42 -10.58 -1.68
CA GLN A 86 16.95 -11.92 -1.86
C GLN A 86 16.18 -12.64 -2.97
N VAL A 87 16.65 -12.50 -4.22
CA VAL A 87 15.98 -13.09 -5.40
C VAL A 87 15.98 -14.61 -5.33
N SER A 88 17.13 -15.21 -5.00
CA SER A 88 17.32 -16.66 -5.00
C SER A 88 16.31 -17.42 -4.13
N SER A 89 16.05 -16.94 -2.91
CA SER A 89 15.11 -17.55 -1.96
C SER A 89 13.66 -17.22 -2.31
N ARG A 90 13.39 -15.98 -2.73
CA ARG A 90 12.04 -15.52 -3.08
C ARG A 90 11.49 -16.24 -4.30
N LEU A 91 12.27 -16.37 -5.37
CA LEU A 91 11.87 -17.06 -6.59
C LEU A 91 11.71 -18.58 -6.38
N LEU A 92 12.54 -19.19 -5.51
CA LEU A 92 12.36 -20.59 -5.12
C LEU A 92 11.05 -20.80 -4.32
N ASP A 93 10.69 -19.86 -3.45
CA ASP A 93 9.44 -19.90 -2.69
C ASP A 93 8.23 -19.79 -3.62
N HIS A 94 8.28 -18.90 -4.62
CA HIS A 94 7.22 -18.80 -5.65
C HIS A 94 7.03 -20.11 -6.40
N PHE A 95 8.10 -20.75 -6.85
CA PHE A 95 8.02 -22.06 -7.52
C PHE A 95 7.38 -23.13 -6.65
N ARG A 96 7.84 -23.25 -5.39
CA ARG A 96 7.30 -24.25 -4.46
C ARG A 96 5.82 -24.05 -4.21
N LYS A 97 5.38 -22.80 -4.06
CA LYS A 97 3.98 -22.49 -3.79
C LYS A 97 3.10 -22.65 -5.01
N LEU A 98 3.58 -22.25 -6.20
CA LEU A 98 2.93 -22.55 -7.48
C LEU A 98 2.70 -24.06 -7.63
N ARG A 99 3.74 -24.87 -7.47
CA ARG A 99 3.66 -26.33 -7.56
C ARG A 99 2.67 -26.93 -6.57
N ASN A 100 2.57 -26.37 -5.36
CA ASN A 100 1.64 -26.86 -4.34
C ASN A 100 0.18 -26.47 -4.61
N SER A 101 -0.07 -25.46 -5.46
CA SER A 101 -1.40 -25.01 -5.87
C SER A 101 -1.92 -25.74 -7.13
N LEU A 102 -1.12 -26.63 -7.72
CA LEU A 102 -1.48 -27.40 -8.91
C LEU A 102 -1.86 -28.85 -8.57
N PRO A 103 -2.80 -29.47 -9.31
CA PRO A 103 -3.60 -28.88 -10.38
C PRO A 103 -4.78 -28.03 -9.85
N THR A 104 -5.16 -26.95 -10.53
CA THR A 104 -6.23 -26.07 -10.00
C THR A 104 -7.62 -26.68 -10.08
N SER A 105 -7.79 -27.71 -10.92
CA SER A 105 -9.02 -28.52 -10.97
C SER A 105 -9.35 -29.26 -9.66
N GLU A 106 -8.37 -29.43 -8.77
CA GLU A 106 -8.58 -30.02 -7.44
C GLU A 106 -8.89 -28.98 -6.36
N TRP A 107 -8.83 -27.68 -6.68
CA TRP A 107 -9.15 -26.61 -5.76
C TRP A 107 -10.59 -26.75 -5.26
N LYS A 108 -10.78 -26.53 -3.96
CA LYS A 108 -12.08 -26.51 -3.31
C LYS A 108 -12.13 -25.32 -2.40
N ASP A 109 -13.24 -24.60 -2.43
CA ASP A 109 -13.53 -23.65 -1.39
C ASP A 109 -13.68 -24.40 -0.07
N ASP A 110 -12.73 -24.16 0.84
CA ASP A 110 -12.73 -24.71 2.19
C ASP A 110 -13.54 -23.84 3.17
N GLY A 111 -14.17 -22.77 2.67
CA GLY A 111 -14.91 -21.78 3.44
C GLY A 111 -14.00 -20.88 4.27
N SER A 112 -12.67 -21.02 4.17
CA SER A 112 -11.73 -20.10 4.77
C SER A 112 -11.59 -18.86 3.89
N TRP A 113 -11.38 -17.72 4.55
CA TRP A 113 -11.14 -16.50 3.80
C TRP A 113 -9.82 -16.58 3.03
N GLY A 114 -9.89 -16.22 1.75
CA GLY A 114 -8.74 -16.27 0.86
C GLY A 114 -8.37 -17.69 0.44
N SER A 115 -9.33 -18.64 0.53
CA SER A 115 -9.21 -20.03 0.06
C SER A 115 -8.69 -20.11 -1.37
N TYR A 116 -9.12 -19.18 -2.23
CA TYR A 116 -8.43 -18.88 -3.48
C TYR A 116 -7.33 -17.84 -3.23
N GLY A 117 -6.11 -18.33 -3.07
CA GLY A 117 -4.91 -17.57 -2.70
C GLY A 117 -4.21 -16.90 -3.89
N LYS A 118 -3.16 -16.14 -3.59
CA LYS A 118 -2.25 -15.59 -4.61
C LYS A 118 -1.70 -16.69 -5.52
N TYR A 119 -1.27 -17.81 -4.94
CA TYR A 119 -0.63 -18.90 -5.69
C TYR A 119 -1.63 -19.75 -6.45
N ASP A 120 -2.87 -19.87 -5.96
CA ASP A 120 -3.95 -20.51 -6.72
C ASP A 120 -4.32 -19.67 -7.95
N HIS A 121 -4.28 -18.33 -7.83
CA HIS A 121 -4.43 -17.42 -8.96
C HIS A 121 -3.30 -17.58 -9.98
N ILE A 122 -2.03 -17.48 -9.55
CA ILE A 122 -0.88 -17.67 -10.46
C ILE A 122 -0.94 -19.05 -11.13
N ALA A 123 -1.28 -20.11 -10.38
CA ALA A 123 -1.44 -21.46 -10.90
C ALA A 123 -2.56 -21.56 -11.94
N THR A 124 -3.68 -20.87 -11.73
CA THR A 124 -4.80 -20.87 -12.68
C THR A 124 -4.43 -20.15 -13.97
N VAL A 125 -3.71 -19.03 -13.87
CA VAL A 125 -3.18 -18.34 -15.06
C VAL A 125 -2.22 -19.25 -15.82
N PHE A 126 -1.31 -19.91 -15.12
CA PHE A 126 -0.37 -20.87 -15.70
C PHE A 126 -1.08 -22.02 -16.44
N GLU A 127 -2.10 -22.65 -15.85
CA GLU A 127 -2.84 -23.74 -16.51
C GLU A 127 -3.69 -23.27 -17.71
N LYS A 128 -4.13 -22.00 -17.74
CA LYS A 128 -4.97 -21.45 -18.81
C LYS A 128 -4.17 -20.79 -19.95
N ALA A 129 -2.93 -20.39 -19.70
CA ALA A 129 -2.10 -19.69 -20.67
C ALA A 129 -1.57 -20.64 -21.77
N ASN A 130 -1.40 -20.10 -22.98
CA ASN A 130 -0.78 -20.83 -24.09
C ASN A 130 0.76 -20.71 -24.10
N SER A 131 1.32 -19.87 -23.24
CA SER A 131 2.76 -19.67 -23.08
C SER A 131 3.23 -20.17 -21.70
N PRO A 132 4.53 -20.47 -21.54
CA PRO A 132 5.14 -20.64 -20.23
C PRO A 132 4.86 -19.44 -19.30
N LEU A 133 4.93 -19.69 -17.99
CA LEU A 133 5.07 -18.63 -17.00
C LEU A 133 6.54 -18.19 -16.96
N TYR A 134 6.79 -16.92 -17.24
CA TYR A 134 8.12 -16.32 -17.27
C TYR A 134 8.40 -15.49 -16.03
N VAL A 135 9.67 -15.26 -15.75
CA VAL A 135 10.13 -14.29 -14.74
C VAL A 135 11.02 -13.23 -15.40
N TRP A 136 10.89 -11.98 -14.95
CA TRP A 136 11.80 -10.88 -15.23
C TRP A 136 12.22 -10.26 -13.90
N VAL A 137 13.50 -9.91 -13.75
CA VAL A 137 14.05 -9.31 -12.53
C VAL A 137 14.93 -8.13 -12.92
N VAL A 138 14.84 -7.02 -12.19
CA VAL A 138 15.68 -5.84 -12.39
C VAL A 138 16.25 -5.35 -11.07
N ASP A 139 17.51 -4.93 -11.07
CA ASP A 139 18.09 -4.21 -9.92
C ASP A 139 17.57 -2.78 -9.94
N VAL A 140 16.89 -2.38 -8.86
CA VAL A 140 16.28 -1.06 -8.73
C VAL A 140 17.34 0.04 -8.78
N ASN A 141 18.60 -0.25 -8.44
CA ASN A 141 19.69 0.72 -8.55
C ASN A 141 20.11 1.00 -9.99
N GLU A 142 19.73 0.14 -10.95
CA GLU A 142 19.97 0.35 -12.38
C GLU A 142 18.87 1.21 -13.05
N ILE A 143 17.79 1.49 -12.31
CA ILE A 143 16.66 2.31 -12.76
C ILE A 143 16.88 3.76 -12.31
N GLU A 144 17.10 4.67 -13.26
CA GLU A 144 17.27 6.09 -12.96
C GLU A 144 15.96 6.74 -12.49
N THR A 145 14.86 6.45 -13.18
CA THR A 145 13.52 6.96 -12.86
C THR A 145 12.48 5.85 -13.00
N GLY A 146 11.49 5.84 -12.09
CA GLY A 146 10.33 4.96 -12.21
C GLY A 146 9.31 5.48 -13.23
N PRO A 147 8.17 4.79 -13.40
CA PRO A 147 7.23 5.06 -14.50
C PRO A 147 6.53 6.44 -14.43
N TYR A 148 6.61 7.14 -13.30
CA TYR A 148 6.10 8.51 -13.17
C TYR A 148 7.16 9.59 -13.44
N GLY A 149 8.38 9.21 -13.87
CA GLY A 149 9.46 10.14 -14.19
C GLY A 149 10.27 10.65 -12.99
N TYR A 150 10.14 10.02 -11.81
CA TYR A 150 10.88 10.40 -10.60
C TYR A 150 11.70 9.22 -10.08
N SER A 151 12.79 9.53 -9.37
CA SER A 151 13.57 8.53 -8.66
C SER A 151 12.70 7.72 -7.69
N THR A 152 13.10 6.48 -7.48
CA THR A 152 12.30 5.51 -6.72
C THR A 152 13.20 4.60 -5.91
N TYR A 153 12.63 3.98 -4.89
CA TYR A 153 13.22 2.83 -4.23
C TYR A 153 12.31 1.62 -4.40
N ARG A 154 12.77 0.47 -3.93
CA ARG A 154 12.18 -0.84 -4.20
C ARG A 154 10.68 -0.95 -3.87
N GLN A 155 10.26 -0.61 -2.66
CA GLN A 155 8.85 -0.68 -2.26
C GLN A 155 7.97 0.37 -2.97
N GLU A 156 8.50 1.57 -3.21
CA GLU A 156 7.80 2.61 -3.96
C GLU A 156 7.60 2.20 -5.43
N LEU A 157 8.59 1.54 -6.03
CA LEU A 157 8.50 1.07 -7.42
C LEU A 157 7.48 -0.07 -7.57
N GLU A 158 7.41 -0.99 -6.61
CA GLU A 158 6.35 -2.02 -6.56
C GLU A 158 4.97 -1.34 -6.54
N ALA A 159 4.73 -0.40 -5.64
CA ALA A 159 3.45 0.29 -5.55
C ALA A 159 3.09 1.04 -6.85
N LYS A 160 4.06 1.76 -7.44
CA LYS A 160 3.88 2.47 -8.71
C LYS A 160 3.48 1.52 -9.84
N THR A 161 4.20 0.43 -10.02
CA THR A 161 3.96 -0.53 -11.12
C THR A 161 2.69 -1.35 -10.92
N VAL A 162 2.40 -1.80 -9.69
CA VAL A 162 1.15 -2.50 -9.36
C VAL A 162 -0.07 -1.59 -9.60
N GLY A 163 0.01 -0.32 -9.22
CA GLY A 163 -1.05 0.66 -9.45
C GLY A 163 -1.33 0.91 -10.94
N LEU A 164 -0.29 0.96 -11.78
CA LEU A 164 -0.43 1.09 -13.23
C LEU A 164 -1.09 -0.14 -13.84
N VAL A 165 -0.62 -1.35 -13.51
CA VAL A 165 -1.21 -2.61 -14.00
C VAL A 165 -2.67 -2.75 -13.60
N HIS A 166 -3.00 -2.41 -12.35
CA HIS A 166 -4.39 -2.51 -11.86
C HIS A 166 -5.33 -1.49 -12.51
N SER A 167 -4.78 -0.39 -13.04
CA SER A 167 -5.55 0.61 -13.79
C SER A 167 -5.77 0.21 -15.25
N HIS A 168 -5.15 -0.89 -15.71
CA HIS A 168 -5.20 -1.34 -17.09
C HIS A 168 -6.28 -2.43 -17.28
N PRO A 169 -7.33 -2.19 -18.11
CA PRO A 169 -8.48 -3.10 -18.23
C PRO A 169 -8.13 -4.56 -18.54
N GLN A 170 -7.13 -4.76 -19.41
CA GLN A 170 -6.67 -6.07 -19.89
C GLN A 170 -6.22 -7.02 -18.76
N PHE A 171 -5.73 -6.49 -17.63
CA PHE A 171 -5.05 -7.32 -16.62
C PHE A 171 -5.92 -7.63 -15.40
N ASN A 172 -7.15 -7.11 -15.34
CA ASN A 172 -8.04 -7.19 -14.18
C ASN A 172 -8.38 -8.60 -13.73
N ARG A 173 -8.33 -9.57 -14.63
CA ARG A 173 -8.66 -10.99 -14.38
C ARG A 173 -7.44 -11.91 -14.36
N VAL A 174 -6.24 -11.36 -14.47
CA VAL A 174 -4.98 -12.13 -14.57
C VAL A 174 -3.99 -11.73 -13.50
N PHE A 175 -4.05 -10.47 -13.04
CA PHE A 175 -3.08 -9.94 -12.10
C PHE A 175 -3.37 -10.39 -10.66
N ALA A 176 -2.42 -11.12 -10.07
CA ALA A 176 -2.55 -11.81 -8.79
C ALA A 176 -2.07 -11.01 -7.57
N ASN A 177 -1.62 -9.77 -7.75
CA ASN A 177 -1.29 -8.89 -6.63
C ASN A 177 -2.53 -8.65 -5.76
N ARG A 178 -2.38 -8.94 -4.47
CA ARG A 178 -3.41 -8.66 -3.46
C ARG A 178 -2.99 -7.52 -2.54
N ASP A 179 -1.70 -7.20 -2.55
CA ASP A 179 -1.14 -6.02 -1.90
C ASP A 179 -1.29 -4.85 -2.91
N PHE A 180 -1.70 -3.67 -2.41
CA PHE A 180 -2.03 -2.48 -3.23
C PHE A 180 -3.30 -2.57 -4.09
N VAL A 181 -4.12 -3.60 -3.90
CA VAL A 181 -5.44 -3.77 -4.53
C VAL A 181 -6.54 -3.70 -3.46
N PRO A 182 -7.74 -3.13 -3.73
CA PRO A 182 -8.81 -3.12 -2.74
C PRO A 182 -9.22 -4.53 -2.27
N ASN A 183 -9.38 -4.72 -0.96
CA ASN A 183 -9.77 -6.02 -0.38
C ASN A 183 -11.06 -6.62 -0.98
N ARG A 184 -11.95 -5.79 -1.57
CA ARG A 184 -13.16 -6.25 -2.29
C ARG A 184 -12.80 -7.22 -3.43
N VAL A 185 -11.75 -6.93 -4.20
CA VAL A 185 -11.31 -7.78 -5.32
C VAL A 185 -10.92 -9.17 -4.81
N ALA A 186 -10.10 -9.22 -3.75
CA ALA A 186 -9.68 -10.49 -3.14
C ALA A 186 -10.87 -11.31 -2.62
N HIS A 187 -11.94 -10.65 -2.16
CA HIS A 187 -13.17 -11.30 -1.71
C HIS A 187 -13.97 -11.88 -2.88
N GLU A 188 -14.17 -11.12 -3.96
CA GLU A 188 -14.89 -11.62 -5.14
C GLU A 188 -14.13 -12.77 -5.83
N MET A 189 -12.81 -12.69 -5.90
CA MET A 189 -11.95 -13.80 -6.34
C MET A 189 -12.21 -15.08 -5.54
N GLY A 190 -12.31 -14.97 -4.21
CA GLY A 190 -12.55 -16.12 -3.33
C GLY A 190 -13.88 -16.82 -3.56
N LYS A 191 -14.92 -16.09 -4.02
CA LYS A 191 -16.25 -16.65 -4.27
C LYS A 191 -16.33 -17.52 -5.52
N VAL A 192 -15.51 -17.21 -6.53
CA VAL A 192 -15.56 -17.86 -7.85
C VAL A 192 -14.35 -18.75 -8.13
N GLY A 193 -13.25 -18.59 -7.38
CA GLY A 193 -12.08 -19.45 -7.47
C GLY A 193 -11.42 -19.39 -8.86
N PRO A 194 -11.03 -20.54 -9.45
CA PRO A 194 -10.41 -20.62 -10.77
C PRO A 194 -11.23 -19.99 -11.92
N ASP A 195 -12.54 -19.84 -11.76
CA ASP A 195 -13.41 -19.16 -12.74
C ASP A 195 -13.25 -17.64 -12.73
N TRP A 196 -12.53 -17.07 -11.75
CA TRP A 196 -12.15 -15.66 -11.76
C TRP A 196 -11.26 -15.32 -12.96
N VAL A 197 -10.34 -16.23 -13.29
CA VAL A 197 -9.29 -15.98 -14.28
C VAL A 197 -9.84 -16.04 -15.68
N ASP A 198 -9.65 -14.97 -16.41
CA ASP A 198 -10.12 -14.78 -17.77
C ASP A 198 -9.09 -13.97 -18.56
N LEU A 199 -8.32 -14.65 -19.41
CA LEU A 199 -7.22 -14.05 -20.18
C LEU A 199 -7.74 -13.17 -21.33
N GLU A 200 -9.02 -13.30 -21.70
CA GLU A 200 -9.64 -12.55 -22.81
C GLU A 200 -10.48 -11.37 -22.31
N ASN A 201 -10.55 -11.16 -20.99
CA ASN A 201 -11.37 -10.11 -20.39
C ASN A 201 -10.70 -8.74 -20.46
N ASP A 202 -11.28 -7.84 -21.22
CA ASP A 202 -10.87 -6.44 -21.36
C ASP A 202 -11.84 -5.46 -20.67
N SER A 203 -12.82 -5.98 -19.92
CA SER A 203 -13.79 -5.14 -19.24
C SER A 203 -13.13 -4.34 -18.12
N PRO A 204 -13.31 -3.01 -18.09
CA PRO A 204 -12.70 -2.19 -17.05
C PRO A 204 -13.34 -2.48 -15.68
N ASN A 205 -12.49 -2.61 -14.66
CA ASN A 205 -12.89 -2.57 -13.26
C ASN A 205 -13.19 -1.12 -12.85
N GLU A 206 -13.70 -0.94 -11.63
CA GLU A 206 -13.99 0.38 -11.06
C GLU A 206 -12.77 1.30 -11.16
N GLU A 207 -11.58 0.75 -10.92
CA GLU A 207 -10.30 1.44 -10.96
C GLU A 207 -9.90 1.94 -12.34
N ALA A 208 -10.01 1.08 -13.35
CA ALA A 208 -9.72 1.44 -14.73
C ALA A 208 -10.74 2.44 -15.29
N VAL A 209 -12.01 2.39 -14.85
CA VAL A 209 -13.01 3.41 -15.22
C VAL A 209 -12.59 4.77 -14.67
N VAL A 210 -12.30 4.88 -13.38
CA VAL A 210 -11.88 6.15 -12.76
C VAL A 210 -10.56 6.67 -13.33
N ALA A 211 -9.61 5.77 -13.62
CA ALA A 211 -8.33 6.13 -14.23
C ALA A 211 -8.49 6.59 -15.70
N ALA A 212 -9.43 6.03 -16.45
CA ALA A 212 -9.70 6.41 -17.84
C ALA A 212 -10.44 7.76 -17.94
N ASP A 213 -11.35 8.04 -17.00
CA ASP A 213 -12.16 9.27 -17.00
C ASP A 213 -11.38 10.52 -16.53
N ASN A 214 -10.25 10.33 -15.86
CA ASN A 214 -9.42 11.41 -15.32
C ASN A 214 -8.00 11.34 -15.90
N ALA A 215 -7.78 12.00 -17.03
CA ALA A 215 -6.44 12.37 -17.46
C ALA A 215 -5.75 13.15 -16.33
N GLY A 216 -4.47 12.88 -16.08
CA GLY A 216 -3.84 13.35 -14.85
C GLY A 216 -4.01 14.85 -14.60
N ASP A 217 -4.58 15.22 -13.45
CA ASP A 217 -4.62 16.59 -12.97
C ASP A 217 -3.17 17.04 -12.78
N GLY A 218 -2.73 17.96 -13.64
CA GLY A 218 -1.32 18.26 -13.79
C GLY A 218 -0.66 18.68 -12.47
N VAL A 219 0.20 17.82 -11.92
CA VAL A 219 1.18 18.25 -10.92
C VAL A 219 2.28 19.08 -11.57
N SER A 220 2.69 20.14 -10.90
CA SER A 220 3.72 21.08 -11.37
C SER A 220 5.12 20.80 -10.78
N GLY A 221 5.18 19.99 -9.72
CA GLY A 221 6.41 19.68 -8.99
C GLY A 221 7.50 19.01 -9.85
N THR A 222 8.71 19.53 -9.76
CA THR A 222 9.90 19.02 -10.48
C THR A 222 10.69 17.99 -9.66
N SER A 223 10.44 17.94 -8.35
CA SER A 223 11.03 16.99 -7.42
C SER A 223 9.95 16.27 -6.60
N LYS A 224 10.28 15.13 -5.97
CA LYS A 224 9.33 14.47 -5.05
C LYS A 224 8.96 15.35 -3.84
N ALA A 225 9.84 16.26 -3.44
CA ALA A 225 9.54 17.21 -2.37
C ALA A 225 8.53 18.26 -2.83
N ASP A 226 8.66 18.76 -4.07
CA ASP A 226 7.67 19.66 -4.66
C ASP A 226 6.31 18.98 -4.73
N LEU A 227 6.27 17.72 -5.18
CA LEU A 227 5.03 16.93 -5.24
C LEU A 227 4.40 16.71 -3.86
N TRP A 228 5.22 16.49 -2.83
CA TRP A 228 4.73 16.36 -1.45
C TRP A 228 4.06 17.66 -1.00
N HIS A 229 4.75 18.79 -1.15
CA HIS A 229 4.23 20.10 -0.73
C HIS A 229 3.00 20.52 -1.54
N GLU A 230 2.97 20.25 -2.85
CA GLU A 230 1.81 20.51 -3.71
C GLU A 230 0.60 19.67 -3.24
N TRP A 231 0.80 18.38 -2.92
CA TRP A 231 -0.27 17.55 -2.38
C TRP A 231 -0.75 18.06 -1.01
N VAL A 232 0.17 18.43 -0.11
CA VAL A 232 -0.15 19.01 1.21
C VAL A 232 -0.92 20.33 1.06
N GLU A 233 -0.51 21.19 0.12
CA GLU A 233 -1.16 22.46 -0.19
C GLU A 233 -2.62 22.25 -0.57
N GLN A 234 -2.87 21.29 -1.46
CA GLN A 234 -4.21 20.98 -1.99
C GLN A 234 -5.11 20.23 -0.99
N THR A 235 -4.53 19.66 0.08
CA THR A 235 -5.22 18.83 1.07
C THR A 235 -5.16 19.44 2.47
N ILE A 236 -4.17 19.04 3.28
CA ILE A 236 -4.06 19.34 4.71
C ILE A 236 -4.00 20.86 4.94
N HIS A 237 -3.12 21.56 4.22
CA HIS A 237 -2.93 23.00 4.38
C HIS A 237 -4.20 23.78 4.03
N LYS A 238 -4.86 23.42 2.93
CA LYS A 238 -6.12 24.03 2.51
C LYS A 238 -7.21 23.88 3.56
N GLU A 239 -7.32 22.71 4.20
CA GLU A 239 -8.34 22.45 5.21
C GLU A 239 -8.01 23.13 6.56
N ILE A 240 -6.73 23.26 6.94
CA ILE A 240 -6.29 24.08 8.08
C ILE A 240 -6.70 25.55 7.91
N HIS A 241 -6.70 26.06 6.68
CA HIS A 241 -7.04 27.45 6.37
C HIS A 241 -8.52 27.65 6.00
N ASP A 242 -9.34 26.61 6.06
CA ASP A 242 -10.78 26.72 5.83
C ASP A 242 -11.45 27.35 7.07
N PRO A 243 -12.02 28.57 6.97
CA PRO A 243 -12.66 29.22 8.12
C PRO A 243 -13.92 28.49 8.62
N GLU A 244 -14.48 27.58 7.82
CA GLU A 244 -15.59 26.71 8.20
C GLU A 244 -15.12 25.31 8.63
N GLY A 245 -13.81 25.05 8.56
CA GLY A 245 -13.17 23.79 8.91
C GLY A 245 -12.95 23.60 10.41
N GLU A 246 -12.68 22.34 10.78
CA GLU A 246 -12.31 21.96 12.15
C GLU A 246 -10.80 21.66 12.27
N ASP A 247 -10.06 21.71 11.16
CA ASP A 247 -8.63 21.43 11.12
C ASP A 247 -7.80 22.66 11.56
N PRO A 248 -6.65 22.44 12.19
CA PRO A 248 -6.03 21.15 12.51
C PRO A 248 -6.68 20.47 13.74
N ILE A 249 -6.93 19.16 13.67
CA ILE A 249 -7.53 18.40 14.78
C ILE A 249 -6.44 17.69 15.61
N PRO A 250 -6.29 18.00 16.92
CA PRO A 250 -5.39 17.27 17.83
C PRO A 250 -5.69 15.78 17.86
N LEU A 251 -4.66 14.93 17.79
CA LEU A 251 -4.81 13.48 17.94
C LEU A 251 -5.19 13.10 19.37
N PHE A 252 -4.56 13.73 20.36
CA PHE A 252 -4.75 13.47 21.78
C PHE A 252 -5.47 14.62 22.47
N GLU A 253 -6.20 14.30 23.54
CA GLU A 253 -6.69 15.29 24.49
C GLU A 253 -5.55 15.66 25.44
N THR A 254 -5.24 16.94 25.57
CA THR A 254 -4.13 17.43 26.40
C THR A 254 -4.55 18.57 27.31
N ASP A 255 -3.82 18.78 28.39
CA ASP A 255 -3.87 20.04 29.15
C ASP A 255 -3.02 21.16 28.47
N ASP A 256 -2.94 22.31 29.14
CA ASP A 256 -2.18 23.48 28.66
C ASP A 256 -0.65 23.22 28.55
N ASP A 257 -0.13 22.20 29.24
CA ASP A 257 1.28 21.81 29.24
C ASP A 257 1.56 20.63 28.29
N LEU A 258 0.60 20.26 27.44
CA LEU A 258 0.65 19.12 26.51
C LEU A 258 0.75 17.74 27.19
N VAL A 259 0.32 17.64 28.45
CA VAL A 259 0.19 16.35 29.14
C VAL A 259 -1.06 15.64 28.61
N VAL A 260 -0.88 14.46 28.02
CA VAL A 260 -2.00 13.70 27.44
C VAL A 260 -2.90 13.15 28.54
N GLU A 261 -4.20 13.43 28.45
CA GLU A 261 -5.18 12.83 29.34
C GLU A 261 -5.23 11.31 29.17
N LEU A 262 -5.55 10.60 30.25
CA LEU A 262 -5.59 9.14 30.27
C LEU A 262 -7.03 8.64 30.39
N THR A 263 -7.30 7.48 29.78
CA THR A 263 -8.57 6.78 29.91
C THR A 263 -8.35 5.31 30.25
N GLU A 264 -9.29 4.73 30.98
CA GLU A 264 -9.22 3.33 31.42
C GLU A 264 -10.05 2.44 30.50
N VAL A 265 -9.40 1.49 29.83
CA VAL A 265 -10.04 0.50 28.96
C VAL A 265 -9.83 -0.89 29.56
N GLY A 266 -10.84 -1.34 30.31
CA GLY A 266 -10.76 -2.61 31.04
C GLY A 266 -9.77 -2.50 32.20
N SER A 267 -8.60 -3.12 32.07
CA SER A 267 -7.51 -3.06 33.07
C SER A 267 -6.27 -2.31 32.56
N SER A 268 -6.37 -1.68 31.40
CA SER A 268 -5.27 -0.98 30.74
C SER A 268 -5.52 0.52 30.75
N THR A 269 -4.48 1.28 31.11
CA THR A 269 -4.42 2.73 30.95
C THR A 269 -4.03 3.06 29.51
N VAL A 270 -4.80 3.93 28.86
CA VAL A 270 -4.65 4.27 27.44
C VAL A 270 -4.59 5.79 27.28
N LEU A 271 -3.74 6.27 26.36
CA LEU A 271 -3.69 7.67 25.94
C LEU A 271 -5.04 8.08 25.33
N LYS A 272 -5.67 9.12 25.86
CA LYS A 272 -6.99 9.57 25.42
C LYS A 272 -6.88 10.33 24.09
N ARG A 273 -7.55 9.82 23.06
CA ARG A 273 -7.76 10.57 21.81
C ARG A 273 -8.69 11.76 22.06
N SER A 274 -8.54 12.83 21.29
CA SER A 274 -9.48 13.96 21.35
C SER A 274 -10.89 13.54 20.92
N GLU A 275 -11.92 14.16 21.49
CA GLU A 275 -13.30 13.88 21.05
C GLU A 275 -13.55 14.32 19.59
N ALA A 276 -12.84 15.36 19.15
CA ALA A 276 -12.92 15.88 17.80
C ALA A 276 -12.41 14.85 16.77
N ILE A 277 -11.27 14.17 17.04
CA ILE A 277 -10.77 13.16 16.11
C ILE A 277 -11.64 11.90 16.09
N ASP A 278 -12.19 11.49 17.23
CA ASP A 278 -13.16 10.38 17.29
C ASP A 278 -14.42 10.72 16.47
N THR A 279 -14.88 11.97 16.52
CA THR A 279 -15.99 12.46 15.71
C THR A 279 -15.65 12.43 14.22
N ARG A 280 -14.48 12.94 13.83
CA ARG A 280 -14.02 12.95 12.43
C ARG A 280 -13.89 11.54 11.86
N ILE A 281 -13.28 10.60 12.58
CA ILE A 281 -13.15 9.19 12.16
C ILE A 281 -14.52 8.57 11.90
N ARG A 282 -15.51 8.84 12.75
CA ARG A 282 -16.88 8.34 12.56
C ARG A 282 -17.55 8.95 11.33
N GLN A 283 -17.47 10.26 11.17
CA GLN A 283 -18.06 10.98 10.05
C GLN A 283 -17.50 10.47 8.71
N GLU A 284 -16.17 10.43 8.59
CA GLU A 284 -15.51 9.94 7.38
C GLU A 284 -15.76 8.44 7.20
N GLY A 285 -15.65 7.63 8.25
CA GLY A 285 -15.89 6.19 8.17
C GLY A 285 -17.32 5.86 7.72
N LYS A 286 -18.32 6.67 8.09
CA LYS A 286 -19.70 6.53 7.63
C LYS A 286 -19.89 6.77 6.14
N ARG A 287 -18.96 7.45 5.46
CA ARG A 287 -18.96 7.56 4.00
C ARG A 287 -18.63 6.22 3.34
N CYS A 288 -17.79 5.40 3.98
CA CYS A 288 -17.38 4.09 3.47
C CYS A 288 -18.36 2.95 3.77
N VAL A 289 -19.18 3.04 4.82
CA VAL A 289 -19.99 1.89 5.30
C VAL A 289 -21.45 2.21 5.55
N HIS A 290 -22.30 1.18 5.45
CA HIS A 290 -23.67 1.17 5.97
C HIS A 290 -23.79 0.12 7.08
N ARG A 291 -24.95 0.04 7.73
CA ARG A 291 -25.18 -0.82 8.90
C ARG A 291 -24.84 -2.30 8.70
N THR A 292 -24.89 -2.79 7.46
CA THR A 292 -24.77 -4.23 7.14
C THR A 292 -23.61 -4.55 6.20
N GLY A 293 -22.77 -3.59 5.85
CA GLY A 293 -21.71 -3.80 4.84
C GLY A 293 -21.01 -2.52 4.41
N VAL A 294 -20.26 -2.64 3.32
CA VAL A 294 -19.50 -1.54 2.72
C VAL A 294 -20.35 -0.87 1.62
N LYS A 295 -20.25 0.45 1.50
CA LYS A 295 -20.93 1.23 0.45
C LYS A 295 -20.08 1.27 -0.82
N ASP A 296 -20.72 1.50 -1.96
CA ASP A 296 -19.99 1.96 -3.15
C ASP A 296 -19.44 3.39 -2.90
N GLY A 297 -18.29 3.70 -3.49
CA GLY A 297 -17.55 4.95 -3.27
C GLY A 297 -16.27 4.74 -2.43
N PRO A 298 -15.96 5.61 -1.45
CA PRO A 298 -14.69 5.53 -0.71
C PRO A 298 -14.45 4.18 -0.02
N ASN A 299 -13.40 3.46 -0.44
CA ASN A 299 -13.09 2.11 0.02
C ASN A 299 -12.43 2.05 1.42
N GLY A 300 -12.24 3.19 2.07
CA GLY A 300 -11.68 3.30 3.42
C GLY A 300 -11.19 4.70 3.74
N LEU A 301 -10.36 4.81 4.78
CA LEU A 301 -9.79 6.06 5.26
C LEU A 301 -8.30 6.13 4.94
N LEU A 302 -7.84 7.26 4.40
CA LEU A 302 -6.44 7.66 4.36
C LEU A 302 -6.19 8.62 5.52
N TYR A 303 -5.04 8.51 6.16
CA TYR A 303 -4.66 9.41 7.24
C TYR A 303 -3.17 9.78 7.24
N VAL A 304 -2.89 10.98 7.74
CA VAL A 304 -1.56 11.54 7.96
C VAL A 304 -1.50 12.07 9.39
N MET A 305 -0.64 11.49 10.22
CA MET A 305 -0.24 12.05 11.50
C MET A 305 0.87 13.06 11.25
N TYR A 306 0.74 14.28 11.76
CA TYR A 306 1.67 15.37 11.50
C TYR A 306 1.85 16.29 12.71
N GLN A 307 2.89 17.12 12.64
CA GLN A 307 3.17 18.22 13.57
C GLN A 307 3.37 19.51 12.77
N LEU A 308 3.22 20.65 13.43
CA LEU A 308 3.31 21.97 12.81
C LEU A 308 4.52 22.72 13.35
N GLU A 309 5.38 23.24 12.47
CA GLU A 309 6.52 24.07 12.89
C GLU A 309 6.11 25.53 13.20
N SER A 310 4.95 25.98 12.70
CA SER A 310 4.43 27.31 12.99
C SER A 310 2.91 27.38 12.89
N ASP A 311 2.34 28.49 13.37
CA ASP A 311 0.90 28.76 13.33
C ASP A 311 0.66 30.22 12.85
N PRO A 312 0.05 30.45 11.66
CA PRO A 312 -0.39 29.42 10.69
C PRO A 312 0.79 28.82 9.89
N PRO A 313 0.75 27.53 9.53
CA PRO A 313 1.83 26.86 8.80
C PRO A 313 1.77 27.10 7.29
N SER A 314 2.92 27.20 6.61
CA SER A 314 3.03 26.93 5.17
C SER A 314 3.02 25.41 4.89
N PRO A 315 2.82 24.96 3.63
CA PRO A 315 2.86 23.52 3.30
C PRO A 315 4.13 22.80 3.76
N GLU A 316 5.29 23.46 3.69
CA GLU A 316 6.59 22.91 4.12
C GLU A 316 6.70 22.77 5.64
N GLN A 317 5.90 23.53 6.39
CA GLN A 317 5.88 23.52 7.86
C GLN A 317 4.89 22.50 8.44
N ILE A 318 4.24 21.71 7.58
CA ILE A 318 3.40 20.57 7.95
C ILE A 318 4.25 19.31 7.84
N ILE A 319 4.78 18.86 8.99
CA ILE A 319 5.78 17.80 9.03
C ILE A 319 5.08 16.45 9.20
N PRO A 320 5.11 15.55 8.19
CA PRO A 320 4.51 14.24 8.29
C PRO A 320 5.30 13.38 9.28
N ARG A 321 4.60 12.82 10.27
CA ARG A 321 5.15 11.84 11.20
C ARG A 321 4.78 10.41 10.81
N TYR A 322 3.59 10.17 10.29
CA TYR A 322 3.18 8.84 9.83
C TYR A 322 2.04 8.93 8.82
N ILE A 323 2.09 8.10 7.78
CA ILE A 323 1.02 7.96 6.79
C ILE A 323 0.50 6.54 6.83
N GLY A 324 -0.82 6.39 6.77
CA GLY A 324 -1.38 5.06 6.60
C GLY A 324 -2.83 5.02 6.17
N LYS A 325 -3.34 3.80 6.01
CA LYS A 325 -4.74 3.55 5.62
C LYS A 325 -5.51 2.61 6.54
N ALA A 326 -6.83 2.71 6.47
CA ALA A 326 -7.77 1.73 7.02
C ALA A 326 -8.82 1.36 5.96
N GLU A 327 -8.80 0.12 5.48
CA GLU A 327 -9.79 -0.35 4.50
C GLU A 327 -11.12 -0.76 5.16
N ALA A 328 -12.22 -0.34 4.53
CA ALA A 328 -13.59 -0.68 4.94
C ALA A 328 -13.93 -2.13 4.61
N TYR A 329 -13.46 -2.62 3.45
CA TYR A 329 -13.45 -4.05 3.15
C TYR A 329 -12.38 -4.75 3.98
N GLY A 330 -12.77 -5.82 4.66
CA GLY A 330 -11.83 -6.62 5.43
C GLY A 330 -11.06 -7.62 4.58
N LYS A 331 -9.81 -7.90 4.99
CA LYS A 331 -9.30 -9.27 4.94
C LYS A 331 -10.25 -10.12 5.81
N LYS A 332 -10.39 -11.43 5.74
CA LYS A 332 -11.34 -12.25 6.54
C LYS A 332 -12.83 -12.03 6.31
N ASN A 333 -13.37 -10.82 6.46
CA ASN A 333 -14.81 -10.55 6.35
C ASN A 333 -15.07 -9.40 5.37
N GLU A 334 -16.24 -9.39 4.73
CA GLU A 334 -16.67 -8.28 3.87
C GLU A 334 -16.52 -6.93 4.57
N LEU A 335 -17.05 -6.80 5.79
CA LEU A 335 -16.85 -5.61 6.63
C LEU A 335 -15.64 -5.79 7.56
N SER A 336 -14.69 -4.86 7.45
CA SER A 336 -13.51 -4.77 8.30
C SER A 336 -13.86 -4.51 9.77
N ALA A 337 -13.19 -5.21 10.68
CA ALA A 337 -13.32 -4.96 12.13
C ALA A 337 -13.02 -3.51 12.52
N ASN A 338 -12.22 -2.80 11.72
CA ASN A 338 -11.93 -1.38 11.92
C ASN A 338 -13.15 -0.48 11.72
N PHE A 339 -14.18 -0.94 10.99
CA PHE A 339 -15.37 -0.16 10.65
C PHE A 339 -16.66 -0.72 11.27
N GLU A 340 -16.61 -1.87 11.96
CA GLU A 340 -17.82 -2.49 12.52
C GLU A 340 -18.59 -1.60 13.49
N GLU A 341 -17.89 -0.94 14.42
CA GLU A 341 -18.52 -0.04 15.39
C GLU A 341 -19.10 1.20 14.70
N ILE A 342 -18.38 1.73 13.70
CA ILE A 342 -18.81 2.86 12.88
C ILE A 342 -20.07 2.48 12.09
N ALA A 343 -20.07 1.35 11.39
CA ALA A 343 -21.21 0.83 10.63
C ALA A 343 -22.47 0.72 11.50
N LYS A 344 -22.32 0.17 12.71
CA LYS A 344 -23.43 -0.13 13.64
C LYS A 344 -23.85 1.04 14.54
N ASP A 345 -23.25 2.22 14.39
CA ASP A 345 -23.50 3.40 15.26
C ASP A 345 -23.27 3.10 16.75
N ARG A 346 -22.20 2.36 17.05
CA ARG A 346 -21.83 2.00 18.42
C ARG A 346 -20.63 2.80 18.89
N SER A 347 -20.54 3.05 20.19
CA SER A 347 -19.48 3.84 20.81
C SER A 347 -18.14 3.13 20.95
N GLY A 348 -18.05 1.83 20.64
CA GLY A 348 -16.80 1.07 20.78
C GLY A 348 -15.67 1.62 19.92
N THR A 349 -14.46 1.64 20.47
CA THR A 349 -13.25 2.20 19.83
C THR A 349 -12.08 1.23 19.75
N ARG A 350 -12.28 -0.07 20.01
CA ARG A 350 -11.19 -1.05 20.06
C ARG A 350 -10.34 -1.13 18.79
N SER A 351 -10.99 -1.21 17.62
CA SER A 351 -10.30 -1.32 16.33
C SER A 351 -10.36 -0.05 15.48
N PHE A 352 -11.49 0.67 15.55
CA PHE A 352 -11.68 2.06 15.13
C PHE A 352 -10.71 2.63 14.08
N ALA A 353 -10.90 2.27 12.82
CA ALA A 353 -10.11 2.76 11.68
C ALA A 353 -8.58 2.69 11.89
N ARG A 354 -8.06 1.63 12.54
CA ARG A 354 -6.64 1.45 12.94
C ARG A 354 -6.17 2.33 14.10
N TRP A 355 -6.93 3.34 14.51
CA TRP A 355 -6.63 4.27 15.61
C TRP A 355 -7.21 3.86 16.98
N GLY A 356 -7.69 2.62 17.09
CA GLY A 356 -8.33 2.12 18.28
C GLY A 356 -7.43 1.92 19.51
N ASP A 357 -8.08 1.73 20.66
CA ASP A 357 -7.47 1.53 21.98
C ASP A 357 -6.99 0.09 22.26
N GLY A 358 -7.25 -0.86 21.35
CA GLY A 358 -6.79 -2.23 21.51
C GLY A 358 -5.29 -2.40 21.22
N SER A 359 -4.64 -3.37 21.88
CA SER A 359 -3.19 -3.64 21.85
C SER A 359 -2.57 -4.15 20.52
N TYR A 360 -3.29 -4.03 19.39
CA TYR A 360 -2.75 -4.22 18.02
C TYR A 360 -3.16 -3.09 17.05
N TRP A 361 -3.55 -1.95 17.62
CA TRP A 361 -4.03 -0.74 16.94
C TRP A 361 -3.20 0.44 17.43
N HIS A 362 -3.11 1.52 16.63
CA HIS A 362 -2.06 2.53 16.80
C HIS A 362 -2.03 3.14 18.19
N VAL A 363 -3.17 3.55 18.75
CA VAL A 363 -3.22 4.18 20.07
C VAL A 363 -3.00 3.16 21.18
N GLY A 364 -3.57 1.96 21.07
CA GLY A 364 -3.35 0.89 22.04
C GLY A 364 -1.88 0.46 22.12
N GLU A 365 -1.24 0.18 20.97
CA GLU A 365 0.19 -0.21 20.94
C GLU A 365 1.12 0.93 21.39
N LEU A 366 0.77 2.18 21.08
CA LEU A 366 1.50 3.34 21.57
C LEU A 366 1.37 3.49 23.08
N SER A 367 0.16 3.31 23.62
CA SER A 367 -0.08 3.36 25.07
C SER A 367 0.67 2.24 25.79
N ASP A 368 0.59 1.01 25.28
CA ASP A 368 1.36 -0.12 25.80
C ASP A 368 2.86 0.17 25.81
N THR A 369 3.37 0.90 24.80
CA THR A 369 4.77 1.33 24.76
C THR A 369 5.07 2.42 25.79
N VAL A 370 4.25 3.47 25.85
CA VAL A 370 4.43 4.61 26.77
C VAL A 370 4.38 4.16 28.23
N PHE A 371 3.55 3.18 28.56
CA PHE A 371 3.42 2.63 29.92
C PHE A 371 4.24 1.36 30.17
N GLY A 372 5.15 1.00 29.25
CA GLY A 372 6.14 -0.07 29.46
C GLY A 372 5.57 -1.49 29.48
N VAL A 373 4.41 -1.72 28.88
CA VAL A 373 3.79 -3.04 28.69
C VAL A 373 4.36 -3.77 27.47
N ASP A 374 4.65 -3.04 26.38
CA ASP A 374 5.26 -3.54 25.13
C ASP A 374 6.30 -2.52 24.61
N SER A 375 6.94 -2.78 23.48
CA SER A 375 7.93 -1.89 22.84
C SER A 375 7.76 -1.75 21.32
N LYS A 376 6.63 -2.23 20.76
CA LYS A 376 6.38 -2.20 19.31
C LYS A 376 6.37 -0.80 18.69
N LYS A 377 5.99 0.23 19.45
CA LYS A 377 5.90 1.63 18.99
C LYS A 377 6.99 2.51 19.59
N LEU A 378 8.16 1.94 19.87
CA LEU A 378 9.27 2.66 20.53
C LEU A 378 9.71 3.91 19.77
N SER A 379 9.74 3.85 18.43
CA SER A 379 10.02 5.01 17.58
C SER A 379 9.02 6.13 17.80
N TRP A 380 7.72 5.82 17.86
CA TRP A 380 6.68 6.82 18.09
C TRP A 380 6.75 7.39 19.51
N ALA A 381 6.93 6.55 20.53
CA ALA A 381 7.06 7.01 21.91
C ALA A 381 8.27 7.94 22.07
N SER A 382 9.44 7.51 21.59
CA SER A 382 10.69 8.27 21.63
C SER A 382 10.59 9.63 20.94
N GLU A 383 9.83 9.69 19.85
CA GLU A 383 9.76 10.88 19.00
C GLU A 383 8.65 11.86 19.38
N LEU A 384 7.52 11.37 19.90
CA LEU A 384 6.34 12.18 20.21
C LEU A 384 6.29 12.65 21.67
N PHE A 385 6.90 11.91 22.60
CA PHE A 385 6.77 12.16 24.04
C PHE A 385 8.09 12.50 24.71
N GLU A 386 8.01 13.31 25.78
CA GLU A 386 9.11 13.54 26.69
C GLU A 386 9.45 12.25 27.47
N GLN A 387 10.74 11.97 27.65
CA GLN A 387 11.24 10.74 28.27
C GLN A 387 10.66 10.53 29.67
N GLY A 388 10.16 9.32 29.96
CA GLY A 388 9.62 8.98 31.28
C GLY A 388 8.24 9.59 31.57
N THR A 389 7.54 10.13 30.55
CA THR A 389 6.26 10.82 30.72
C THR A 389 5.24 10.45 29.63
N HIS A 390 4.01 10.94 29.77
CA HIS A 390 3.01 10.99 28.71
C HIS A 390 2.75 12.44 28.23
N GLN A 391 3.73 13.33 28.39
CA GLN A 391 3.71 14.69 27.86
C GLN A 391 4.23 14.69 26.42
N LEU A 392 3.50 15.33 25.51
CA LEU A 392 3.96 15.49 24.12
C LEU A 392 5.09 16.53 24.06
N LYS A 393 6.08 16.29 23.20
CA LYS A 393 7.11 17.31 22.89
C LYS A 393 6.52 18.49 22.12
N GLU A 394 5.60 18.17 21.21
CA GLU A 394 4.88 19.11 20.35
C GLU A 394 3.47 18.55 20.06
N GLN A 395 2.50 19.45 19.90
CA GLN A 395 1.13 19.06 19.58
C GLN A 395 1.09 18.18 18.32
N THR A 396 0.51 16.99 18.48
CA THR A 396 0.36 16.02 17.37
C THR A 396 -1.06 16.10 16.83
N TYR A 397 -1.18 16.17 15.51
CA TYR A 397 -2.45 16.27 14.78
C TYR A 397 -2.69 15.04 13.89
N LEU A 398 -3.95 14.79 13.54
CA LEU A 398 -4.32 13.73 12.61
C LEU A 398 -5.25 14.27 11.51
N TRP A 399 -4.75 14.31 10.28
CA TRP A 399 -5.57 14.47 9.10
C TRP A 399 -6.11 13.11 8.69
N ILE A 400 -7.43 12.97 8.55
CA ILE A 400 -8.07 11.70 8.16
C ILE A 400 -9.30 11.96 7.32
N ARG A 401 -9.39 11.30 6.16
CA ARG A 401 -10.49 11.46 5.20
C ARG A 401 -10.89 10.12 4.60
N ALA A 402 -12.17 9.98 4.28
CA ALA A 402 -12.61 8.91 3.39
C ALA A 402 -12.01 9.18 2.02
N TRP A 403 -11.13 8.27 1.60
CA TRP A 403 -10.34 8.45 0.40
C TRP A 403 -11.19 8.17 -0.83
N ASP A 404 -11.27 9.18 -1.69
CA ASP A 404 -12.11 9.21 -2.86
C ASP A 404 -11.28 9.75 -4.02
N PRO A 405 -10.87 8.90 -4.98
CA PRO A 405 -10.01 9.31 -6.08
C PRO A 405 -10.67 10.33 -7.03
N GLU A 406 -12.00 10.49 -6.98
CA GLU A 406 -12.70 11.55 -7.72
C GLU A 406 -12.63 12.91 -7.01
N LYS A 407 -12.40 12.91 -5.70
CA LYS A 407 -12.31 14.14 -4.88
C LYS A 407 -10.86 14.57 -4.63
N TYR A 408 -9.96 13.60 -4.51
CA TYR A 408 -8.56 13.82 -4.17
C TYR A 408 -7.67 13.25 -5.26
N THR A 409 -6.89 14.12 -5.91
CA THR A 409 -5.86 13.72 -6.85
C THR A 409 -4.74 12.98 -6.12
N GLY A 410 -4.21 11.91 -6.72
CA GLY A 410 -3.04 11.23 -6.19
C GLY A 410 -1.77 12.08 -6.28
N PRO A 411 -0.73 11.74 -5.50
CA PRO A 411 0.47 12.56 -5.33
C PRO A 411 1.32 12.78 -6.59
N TYR A 412 1.12 11.99 -7.64
CA TYR A 412 1.80 12.13 -8.93
C TYR A 412 0.92 12.77 -10.02
N GLY A 413 -0.23 13.32 -9.62
CA GLY A 413 -1.20 13.92 -10.55
C GLY A 413 -2.11 12.92 -11.24
N TYR A 414 -2.18 11.68 -10.77
CA TYR A 414 -3.07 10.65 -11.31
C TYR A 414 -4.03 10.15 -10.23
N PRO A 415 -5.25 9.71 -10.58
CA PRO A 415 -6.09 8.99 -9.65
C PRO A 415 -5.34 7.77 -9.07
N ALA A 416 -5.37 7.66 -7.75
CA ALA A 416 -4.77 6.57 -7.02
C ALA A 416 -5.78 6.03 -6.02
N TYR A 417 -5.96 4.72 -5.98
CA TYR A 417 -6.86 4.10 -5.01
C TYR A 417 -6.23 4.07 -3.63
N LEU A 418 -7.06 3.89 -2.59
CA LEU A 418 -6.58 3.90 -1.20
C LEU A 418 -5.38 2.97 -0.97
N ALA A 419 -5.41 1.81 -1.62
CA ALA A 419 -4.37 0.81 -1.47
C ALA A 419 -3.03 1.24 -2.09
N GLU A 420 -3.06 2.00 -3.19
CA GLU A 420 -1.92 2.57 -3.93
C GLU A 420 -1.41 3.87 -3.29
N VAL A 421 -2.32 4.82 -3.01
CA VAL A 421 -1.99 6.20 -2.61
C VAL A 421 -1.14 6.27 -1.34
N GLU A 422 -1.37 5.37 -0.37
CA GLU A 422 -0.60 5.30 0.87
C GLU A 422 0.89 5.15 0.58
N ALA A 423 1.26 4.18 -0.27
CA ALA A 423 2.65 3.90 -0.58
C ALA A 423 3.28 5.03 -1.42
N LEU A 424 2.51 5.62 -2.34
CA LEU A 424 2.97 6.76 -3.13
C LEU A 424 3.27 7.98 -2.23
N LEU A 425 2.39 8.29 -1.29
CA LEU A 425 2.57 9.39 -0.33
C LEU A 425 3.74 9.13 0.61
N ILE A 426 3.92 7.90 1.11
CA ILE A 426 5.09 7.53 1.91
C ILE A 426 6.38 7.75 1.11
N GLY A 427 6.40 7.40 -0.18
CA GLY A 427 7.52 7.63 -1.08
C GLY A 427 7.91 9.11 -1.21
N LEU A 428 6.92 10.01 -1.29
CA LEU A 428 7.14 11.46 -1.33
C LEU A 428 7.57 12.02 0.04
N ALA A 429 6.83 11.65 1.10
CA ALA A 429 7.11 12.11 2.46
C ALA A 429 8.49 11.66 2.94
N TYR A 430 8.91 10.44 2.60
CA TYR A 430 10.23 9.92 2.96
C TYR A 430 11.35 10.72 2.28
N GLN A 431 11.21 11.12 1.01
CA GLN A 431 12.24 11.95 0.39
C GLN A 431 12.32 13.34 1.02
N THR A 432 11.18 13.88 1.46
CA THR A 432 11.10 15.24 2.00
C THR A 432 11.53 15.31 3.46
N ASN A 433 11.10 14.36 4.28
CA ASN A 433 11.26 14.34 5.74
C ASN A 433 11.82 12.98 6.23
N PRO A 434 12.98 12.50 5.71
CA PRO A 434 13.48 11.15 5.97
C PRO A 434 13.78 10.86 7.45
N HIS A 435 14.06 11.90 8.24
CA HIS A 435 14.42 11.79 9.65
C HIS A 435 13.22 11.93 10.59
N GLN A 436 12.10 12.50 10.13
CA GLN A 436 10.90 12.71 10.97
C GLN A 436 9.80 11.68 10.69
N LEU A 437 9.76 11.09 9.49
CA LEU A 437 8.78 10.08 9.11
C LEU A 437 9.01 8.77 9.89
N LEU A 438 7.95 8.21 10.45
CA LEU A 438 7.95 7.03 11.34
C LEU A 438 7.31 5.79 10.70
N ASN A 439 7.13 5.80 9.38
CA ASN A 439 6.82 4.59 8.60
C ASN A 439 8.05 3.66 8.58
N HIS A 440 7.84 2.35 8.67
CA HIS A 440 8.94 1.38 8.83
C HIS A 440 9.08 0.47 7.60
N HIS A 441 8.10 -0.41 7.38
CA HIS A 441 8.19 -1.45 6.35
C HIS A 441 8.04 -0.90 4.92
N GLU A 442 7.46 0.28 4.80
CA GLU A 442 7.15 0.94 3.54
C GLU A 442 8.29 1.85 3.05
N VAL A 443 9.37 2.01 3.82
CA VAL A 443 10.56 2.82 3.47
C VAL A 443 11.81 1.92 3.36
N PRO A 444 12.93 2.40 2.79
CA PRO A 444 14.15 1.61 2.65
C PRO A 444 14.64 1.02 3.98
N ASN A 445 15.28 -0.16 3.94
CA ASN A 445 15.80 -0.83 5.15
C ASN A 445 16.81 0.04 5.94
N GLY A 446 17.53 0.93 5.26
CA GLY A 446 18.48 1.87 5.87
C GLY A 446 17.85 3.18 6.36
N ALA A 447 16.54 3.38 6.20
CA ALA A 447 15.86 4.60 6.62
C ALA A 447 16.02 4.84 8.13
N PRO A 448 16.12 6.11 8.58
CA PRO A 448 16.22 6.44 10.01
C PRO A 448 15.16 5.76 10.88
N ALA A 449 13.91 5.70 10.42
CA ALA A 449 12.82 5.02 11.11
C ALA A 449 13.10 3.53 11.38
N ASN A 450 13.87 2.84 10.52
CA ASN A 450 14.19 1.42 10.67
C ASN A 450 15.40 1.16 11.57
N GLN A 451 16.03 2.20 12.11
CA GLN A 451 17.17 2.06 13.01
C GLN A 451 16.70 1.69 14.43
N LYS A 452 17.52 0.89 15.13
CA LYS A 452 17.22 0.43 16.51
C LYS A 452 17.63 1.42 17.60
N GLN A 453 17.86 2.69 17.23
CA GLN A 453 18.43 3.69 18.15
C GLN A 453 17.38 4.40 19.00
N PHE A 454 16.09 4.18 18.73
CA PHE A 454 15.03 4.74 19.55
C PHE A 454 15.08 4.15 20.96
N GLU A 455 15.10 5.04 21.94
CA GLU A 455 15.02 4.70 23.36
C GLU A 455 13.89 5.55 23.97
N PHE A 456 13.12 4.94 24.86
CA PHE A 456 12.06 5.60 25.59
C PHE A 456 11.96 5.01 26.99
N ASP A 457 12.11 5.86 28.00
CA ASP A 457 11.82 5.51 29.39
C ASP A 457 10.29 5.53 29.59
N PRO A 458 9.67 4.43 30.04
CA PRO A 458 8.23 4.39 30.27
C PRO A 458 7.76 5.41 31.30
N SER A 459 6.56 5.97 31.09
CA SER A 459 5.89 6.82 32.05
C SER A 459 5.63 6.06 33.35
N SER A 460 6.03 6.65 34.47
CA SER A 460 5.48 6.26 35.77
C SER A 460 4.04 6.77 35.80
N THR A 461 3.06 5.88 35.95
CA THR A 461 1.63 6.21 36.09
C THR A 461 1.38 7.27 37.15
#